data_AF-A0A820U1Z2-F1
#
_entry.id   AF-A0A820U1Z2-F1
#
_cell.length_a   1.000
_cell.length_b   1.000
_cell.length_c   1.000
_cell.angle_alpha   90.00
_cell.angle_beta   90.00
_cell.angle_gamma   90.00
#
_symmetry.space_group_name_H-M   'P 1'
#
loop_
_entity.id
_entity.type
_entity.pdbx_description
1 polymer ?
#
loop_
_entity_poly.entity_id
_entity_poly.type
_entity_poly.pdbx_seq_one_letter_code
_entity_poly.pdbx_strand_id
1 'polypeptide(L)'
;MLTDPTAEPIALTLKSETKDADFSSFLVDDSRIVLNIIDTPGLFETNTEEQQIRDNDTIISTIQRCVNRELTKFHLICFCVSVIAGINKEDVASLKLFKEYLGEQVSSNSCLIITRCELKDEEERAKIRKELEEDTHFKPIAGFFSQGVHFSGSLDYDAYKSSPLTLEDQFDTIMQDRAQLIQLLLTDIKPFNVSNSLISDLFQWQLLLARKQEEIDLLQTDKNSYINDIELMKNKKQEQELVIKKLKLEARKQNGNGCTIS
;
A
#
# COMPACT_ATOMS: atom_id res chain seq x y z
N MET A 1 0.75 11.29 -15.07
CA MET A 1 1.67 11.84 -16.10
C MET A 1 2.98 11.09 -15.92
N LEU A 2 3.59 10.61 -17.01
CA LEU A 2 4.95 10.05 -16.93
C LEU A 2 5.85 11.12 -16.33
N THR A 3 6.51 10.80 -15.23
CA THR A 3 7.72 11.50 -14.82
C THR A 3 8.71 11.37 -15.98
N ASP A 4 9.34 12.48 -16.36
CA ASP A 4 10.39 12.47 -17.38
C ASP A 4 11.44 11.40 -16.99
N PRO A 5 11.69 10.38 -17.82
CA PRO A 5 12.66 9.32 -17.51
C PRO A 5 14.10 9.84 -17.42
N THR A 6 14.33 11.10 -17.81
CA THR A 6 15.59 11.84 -17.65
C THR A 6 15.56 12.81 -16.47
N ALA A 7 14.46 12.86 -15.70
CA ALA A 7 14.35 13.72 -14.53
C ALA A 7 15.44 13.35 -13.51
N GLU A 8 16.35 14.29 -13.26
CA GLU A 8 17.31 14.14 -12.19
C GLU A 8 16.55 14.09 -10.85
N PRO A 9 16.76 13.03 -10.04
CA PRO A 9 16.11 12.95 -8.74
C PRO A 9 16.53 14.12 -7.86
N ILE A 10 15.56 14.74 -7.18
CA ILE A 10 15.77 15.91 -6.30
C ILE A 10 16.81 15.60 -5.21
N ALA A 11 16.94 14.34 -4.81
CA ALA A 11 18.02 13.85 -3.98
C ALA A 11 18.50 12.47 -4.48
N LEU A 12 19.82 12.30 -4.61
CA LEU A 12 20.47 10.99 -4.77
C LEU A 12 20.52 10.31 -3.41
N THR A 13 19.41 9.70 -3.00
CA THR A 13 19.36 8.86 -1.80
C THR A 13 19.58 7.41 -2.18
N LEU A 14 20.27 6.65 -1.32
CA LEU A 14 20.47 5.19 -1.49
C LEU A 14 19.13 4.44 -1.60
N LYS A 15 18.06 5.05 -1.10
CA LYS A 15 16.69 4.53 -1.08
C LYS A 15 15.82 5.38 -1.98
N SER A 16 15.25 4.78 -3.03
CA SER A 16 14.10 5.35 -3.75
C SER A 16 12.87 4.96 -2.95
N GLU A 17 12.52 5.75 -1.93
CA GLU A 17 11.41 5.39 -1.03
C GLU A 17 10.07 5.62 -1.74
N THR A 18 9.54 4.58 -2.37
CA THR A 18 8.11 4.51 -2.67
C THR A 18 7.39 4.38 -1.33
N LYS A 19 6.89 5.50 -0.80
CA LYS A 19 6.21 5.52 0.52
C LYS A 19 4.81 4.90 0.46
N ASP A 20 4.19 4.98 -0.70
CA ASP A 20 2.81 4.59 -0.98
C ASP A 20 2.75 3.87 -2.31
N ALA A 21 1.89 2.86 -2.43
CA ALA A 21 1.69 2.17 -3.70
C ALA A 21 1.18 3.13 -4.79
N ASP A 22 1.88 3.14 -5.92
CA ASP A 22 1.55 3.92 -7.11
C ASP A 22 0.91 3.04 -8.18
N PHE A 23 -0.05 3.61 -8.92
CA PHE A 23 -0.85 2.87 -9.89
C PHE A 23 -0.78 3.60 -11.22
N SER A 24 -0.29 2.89 -12.23
CA SER A 24 -0.13 3.41 -13.57
C SER A 24 -0.79 2.51 -14.59
N SER A 25 -1.46 3.10 -15.58
CA SER A 25 -2.14 2.37 -16.66
C SER A 25 -1.58 2.82 -18.01
N PHE A 26 -1.26 1.86 -18.86
CA PHE A 26 -0.66 2.08 -20.18
C PHE A 26 -1.44 1.32 -21.25
N LEU A 27 -1.70 1.96 -22.38
CA LEU A 27 -2.17 1.27 -23.57
C LEU A 27 -0.94 0.72 -24.29
N VAL A 28 -0.91 -0.59 -24.53
CA VAL A 28 0.13 -1.21 -25.35
C VAL A 28 -0.26 -0.98 -26.82
N ASP A 29 0.59 -0.31 -27.60
CA ASP A 29 0.40 0.08 -29.03
C ASP A 29 -0.46 -0.89 -29.85
N ASP A 30 -1.32 -0.39 -30.74
CA ASP A 30 -2.23 -1.12 -31.68
C ASP A 30 -3.05 -2.30 -31.12
N SER A 31 -2.80 -2.70 -29.88
CA SER A 31 -3.46 -3.73 -29.14
C SER A 31 -4.56 -3.07 -28.33
N ARG A 32 -5.67 -3.78 -28.14
CA ARG A 32 -6.74 -3.33 -27.22
C ARG A 32 -6.40 -3.68 -25.77
N ILE A 33 -5.11 -3.77 -25.43
CA ILE A 33 -4.61 -4.25 -24.14
C ILE A 33 -4.17 -3.07 -23.30
N VAL A 34 -4.74 -2.99 -22.10
CA VAL A 34 -4.34 -2.01 -21.08
C VAL A 34 -3.50 -2.72 -20.03
N LEU A 35 -2.25 -2.31 -19.90
CA LEU A 35 -1.36 -2.76 -18.84
C LEU A 35 -1.57 -1.89 -17.61
N ASN A 36 -1.93 -2.51 -16.49
CA ASN A 36 -2.01 -1.85 -15.19
C ASN A 36 -0.83 -2.29 -14.34
N ILE A 37 0.05 -1.36 -13.99
CA ILE A 37 1.23 -1.57 -13.15
C ILE A 37 0.95 -0.97 -11.78
N ILE A 38 1.28 -1.74 -10.74
CA ILE A 38 1.21 -1.32 -9.36
C ILE A 38 2.64 -1.35 -8.84
N ASP A 39 3.21 -0.17 -8.64
CA ASP A 39 4.49 -0.05 -7.96
C ASP A 39 4.23 0.01 -6.45
N THR A 40 4.98 -0.76 -5.68
CA THR A 40 4.72 -0.94 -4.25
C THR A 40 5.94 -0.49 -3.46
N PRO A 41 5.76 0.08 -2.25
CA PRO A 41 6.85 0.21 -1.31
C PRO A 41 7.62 -1.12 -1.19
N GLY A 42 8.93 -1.05 -0.96
CA GLY A 42 9.71 -2.25 -0.71
C GLY A 42 9.05 -3.05 0.43
N LEU A 43 8.77 -4.33 0.18
CA LEU A 43 8.06 -5.19 1.15
C LEU A 43 8.77 -5.18 2.52
N PHE A 44 10.09 -4.96 2.53
CA PHE A 44 10.94 -4.82 3.72
C PHE A 44 12.04 -3.77 3.48
N GLU A 45 11.71 -2.48 3.59
CA GLU A 45 12.74 -1.45 3.71
C GLU A 45 13.21 -1.36 5.16
N THR A 46 14.45 -1.76 5.43
CA THR A 46 15.09 -1.53 6.73
C THR A 46 15.34 -0.03 6.91
N ASN A 47 14.46 0.65 7.64
CA ASN A 47 14.74 2.00 8.14
C ASN A 47 15.71 1.92 9.32
N THR A 48 16.89 2.49 9.13
CA THR A 48 17.96 2.60 10.12
C THR A 48 17.65 3.62 11.22
N GLU A 49 16.56 4.39 11.08
CA GLU A 49 16.08 5.30 12.10
C GLU A 49 14.80 4.71 12.72
N GLU A 50 14.96 4.20 13.94
CA GLU A 50 13.91 3.90 14.93
C GLU A 50 12.72 3.02 14.48
N GLN A 51 12.84 1.71 14.76
CA GLN A 51 11.76 0.85 15.29
C GLN A 51 10.39 0.84 14.59
N GLN A 52 10.33 0.99 13.27
CA GLN A 52 9.17 0.55 12.49
C GLN A 52 9.61 -0.49 11.47
N ILE A 53 9.76 -1.71 11.96
CA ILE A 53 9.67 -2.94 11.16
C ILE A 53 8.30 -2.88 10.46
N ARG A 54 8.30 -2.42 9.20
CA ARG A 54 7.12 -2.16 8.35
C ARG A 54 6.52 -3.45 7.75
N ASP A 55 6.97 -4.58 8.26
CA ASP A 55 7.06 -5.86 7.58
C ASP A 55 5.72 -6.50 7.19
N ASN A 56 4.68 -6.35 8.02
CA ASN A 56 3.37 -6.96 7.75
C ASN A 56 2.33 -5.92 7.32
N ASP A 57 2.33 -4.75 7.95
CA ASP A 57 1.33 -3.70 7.69
C ASP A 57 1.47 -3.10 6.29
N THR A 58 2.68 -3.07 5.71
CA THR A 58 2.92 -2.54 4.36
C THR A 58 2.39 -3.48 3.29
N ILE A 59 2.60 -4.79 3.45
CA ILE A 59 2.06 -5.82 2.56
C ILE A 59 0.54 -5.78 2.62
N ILE A 60 -0.02 -5.78 3.83
CA ILE A 60 -1.47 -5.74 4.06
C ILE A 60 -2.08 -4.45 3.49
N SER A 61 -1.48 -3.28 3.74
CA SER A 61 -2.00 -1.99 3.26
C SER A 61 -1.91 -1.83 1.75
N THR A 62 -0.85 -2.34 1.13
CA THR A 62 -0.72 -2.38 -0.33
C THR A 62 -1.81 -3.26 -0.93
N ILE A 63 -2.02 -4.45 -0.38
CA ILE A 63 -3.05 -5.35 -0.89
C ILE A 63 -4.46 -4.77 -0.62
N GLN A 64 -4.70 -4.15 0.53
CA GLN A 64 -5.93 -3.40 0.82
C GLN A 64 -6.19 -2.31 -0.23
N ARG A 65 -5.18 -1.54 -0.64
CA ARG A 65 -5.33 -0.52 -1.69
C ARG A 65 -5.67 -1.14 -3.04
N CYS A 66 -5.04 -2.27 -3.39
CA CYS A 66 -5.39 -3.01 -4.61
C CYS A 66 -6.85 -3.45 -4.60
N VAL A 67 -7.31 -4.02 -3.47
CA VAL A 67 -8.71 -4.46 -3.30
C VAL A 67 -9.68 -3.29 -3.34
N ASN A 68 -9.39 -2.18 -2.65
CA ASN A 68 -10.21 -0.96 -2.64
C ASN A 68 -10.35 -0.32 -4.03
N ARG A 69 -9.44 -0.61 -4.95
CA ARG A 69 -9.48 -0.17 -6.35
C ARG A 69 -10.09 -1.21 -7.29
N GLU A 70 -10.77 -2.22 -6.76
CA GLU A 70 -11.40 -3.32 -7.51
C GLU A 70 -10.41 -4.14 -8.36
N LEU A 71 -9.12 -4.08 -8.04
CA LEU A 71 -8.10 -4.91 -8.69
C LEU A 71 -8.15 -6.30 -8.08
N THR A 72 -9.09 -7.08 -8.58
CA THR A 72 -9.41 -8.43 -8.08
C THR A 72 -8.53 -9.52 -8.69
N LYS A 73 -7.74 -9.20 -9.72
CA LYS A 73 -7.00 -10.18 -10.54
C LYS A 73 -5.59 -9.70 -10.85
N PHE A 74 -4.60 -10.50 -10.47
CA PHE A 74 -3.21 -10.28 -10.87
C PHE A 74 -2.81 -11.27 -11.96
N HIS A 75 -2.22 -10.76 -13.05
CA HIS A 75 -1.70 -11.57 -14.15
C HIS A 75 -0.26 -11.96 -13.90
N LEU A 76 0.56 -11.03 -13.43
CA LEU A 76 1.96 -11.23 -13.11
C LEU A 76 2.34 -10.45 -11.86
N ILE A 77 3.24 -11.02 -11.05
CA ILE A 77 3.88 -10.37 -9.91
C ILE A 77 5.39 -10.44 -10.14
N CYS A 78 6.04 -9.28 -10.05
CA CYS A 78 7.45 -9.14 -10.33
C CYS A 78 8.20 -8.83 -9.04
N PHE A 79 9.10 -9.72 -8.63
CA PHE A 79 10.00 -9.47 -7.51
C PHE A 79 11.31 -8.95 -8.05
N CYS A 80 11.73 -7.77 -7.62
CA CYS A 80 12.96 -7.14 -8.10
C CYS A 80 14.08 -7.34 -7.08
N VAL A 81 15.23 -7.83 -7.54
CA VAL A 81 16.45 -7.95 -6.75
C VAL A 81 17.62 -7.32 -7.49
N SER A 82 18.52 -6.66 -6.79
CA SER A 82 19.77 -6.17 -7.40
C SER A 82 20.79 -7.29 -7.43
N VAL A 83 21.48 -7.47 -8.56
CA VAL A 83 22.57 -8.46 -8.67
C VAL A 83 23.65 -8.26 -7.59
N ILE A 84 23.84 -7.01 -7.14
CA ILE A 84 24.84 -6.66 -6.12
C ILE A 84 24.34 -7.02 -4.71
N ALA A 85 23.05 -6.79 -4.43
CA ALA A 85 22.48 -7.05 -3.11
C ALA A 85 22.19 -8.53 -2.90
N GLY A 86 21.84 -9.25 -3.98
CA GLY A 86 21.41 -10.64 -3.93
C GLY A 86 20.13 -10.83 -3.12
N ILE A 87 19.81 -12.09 -2.82
CA ILE A 87 18.67 -12.49 -2.01
C ILE A 87 19.14 -12.83 -0.60
N ASN A 88 18.48 -12.25 0.40
CA ASN A 88 18.81 -12.47 1.81
C ASN A 88 17.70 -13.26 2.54
N LYS A 89 17.84 -13.42 3.85
CA LYS A 89 16.91 -14.22 4.67
C LYS A 89 15.57 -13.50 4.86
N GLU A 90 15.62 -12.18 4.90
CA GLU A 90 14.47 -11.30 5.03
C GLU A 90 13.60 -11.42 3.78
N ASP A 91 14.17 -11.39 2.57
CA ASP A 91 13.47 -11.62 1.30
C ASP A 91 12.76 -12.98 1.27
N VAL A 92 13.43 -14.03 1.76
CA VAL A 92 12.86 -15.38 1.85
C VAL A 92 11.68 -15.43 2.83
N ALA A 93 11.78 -14.75 3.97
CA ALA A 93 10.68 -14.66 4.94
C ALA A 93 9.49 -13.89 4.35
N SER A 94 9.78 -12.81 3.64
CA SER A 94 8.82 -11.97 2.91
C SER A 94 7.96 -12.78 1.95
N LEU A 95 8.63 -13.57 1.10
CA LEU A 95 7.98 -14.38 0.08
C LEU A 95 7.10 -15.47 0.70
N LYS A 96 7.54 -16.06 1.82
CA LYS A 96 6.72 -17.04 2.56
C LYS A 96 5.45 -16.40 3.11
N LEU A 97 5.54 -15.22 3.71
CA LEU A 97 4.38 -14.47 4.19
C LEU A 97 3.46 -14.08 3.04
N PHE A 98 4.02 -13.55 1.96
CA PHE A 98 3.27 -13.16 0.77
C PHE A 98 2.48 -14.34 0.18
N LYS A 99 3.11 -15.52 0.15
CA LYS A 99 2.49 -16.79 -0.25
C LYS A 99 1.40 -17.25 0.71
N GLU A 100 1.61 -17.12 2.01
CA GLU A 100 0.61 -17.44 3.03
C GLU A 100 -0.63 -16.54 2.90
N TYR A 101 -0.42 -15.24 2.67
CA TYR A 101 -1.50 -14.28 2.55
C TYR A 101 -2.29 -14.44 1.24
N LEU A 102 -1.62 -14.51 0.09
CA LEU A 102 -2.28 -14.57 -1.23
C LEU A 102 -2.63 -16.00 -1.68
N GLY A 103 -2.10 -17.01 -1.01
CA GLY A 103 -2.29 -18.42 -1.32
C GLY A 103 -1.29 -18.95 -2.35
N GLU A 104 -1.24 -20.28 -2.47
CA GLU A 104 -0.24 -21.00 -3.29
C GLU A 104 -0.19 -20.55 -4.76
N GLN A 105 -1.35 -20.16 -5.31
CA GLN A 105 -1.53 -19.74 -6.71
C GLN A 105 -0.70 -18.51 -7.08
N VAL A 106 -0.28 -17.70 -6.11
CA VAL A 106 0.59 -16.56 -6.37
C VAL A 106 1.89 -16.97 -7.07
N SER A 107 2.40 -18.18 -6.77
CA SER A 107 3.64 -18.71 -7.33
C SER A 107 3.54 -18.93 -8.84
N SER A 108 2.35 -19.33 -9.35
CA SER A 108 2.16 -19.55 -10.78
C SER A 108 2.21 -18.27 -11.60
N ASN A 109 2.03 -17.12 -10.96
CA ASN A 109 1.99 -15.80 -11.59
C ASN A 109 3.19 -14.94 -11.18
N SER A 110 4.23 -15.53 -10.56
CA SER A 110 5.37 -14.78 -10.05
C SER A 110 6.62 -15.00 -10.91
N CYS A 111 7.37 -13.92 -11.15
CA CYS A 111 8.71 -13.95 -11.75
C CYS A 111 9.71 -13.17 -10.88
N LEU A 112 10.99 -13.49 -11.04
CA LEU A 112 12.10 -12.72 -10.46
C LEU A 112 12.70 -11.83 -11.55
N ILE A 113 12.95 -10.56 -11.24
CA ILE A 113 13.68 -9.61 -12.09
C ILE A 113 14.99 -9.26 -11.40
N ILE A 114 16.10 -9.60 -12.02
CA ILE A 114 17.43 -9.21 -11.57
C ILE A 114 17.79 -7.88 -12.23
N THR A 115 18.02 -6.88 -11.39
CA THR A 115 18.31 -5.48 -11.76
C THR A 115 19.81 -5.21 -11.72
N ARG A 116 20.23 -4.08 -12.33
CA ARG A 116 21.63 -3.68 -12.53
C ARG A 116 22.39 -4.62 -13.47
N CYS A 117 21.75 -4.97 -14.57
CA CYS A 117 22.27 -5.88 -15.60
C CYS A 117 22.35 -5.25 -16.99
N GLU A 118 22.22 -3.92 -17.07
CA GLU A 118 22.31 -3.10 -18.29
C GLU A 118 23.67 -3.16 -18.99
N LEU A 119 24.73 -3.57 -18.28
CA LEU A 119 26.08 -3.78 -18.81
C LEU A 119 26.48 -5.26 -18.86
N LYS A 120 25.54 -6.18 -18.60
CA LYS A 120 25.82 -7.62 -18.54
C LYS A 120 25.44 -8.29 -19.86
N ASP A 121 26.41 -8.94 -20.47
CA ASP A 121 26.17 -9.77 -21.65
C ASP A 121 25.49 -11.11 -21.30
N GLU A 122 25.13 -11.90 -22.31
CA GLU A 122 24.46 -13.19 -22.10
C GLU A 122 25.33 -14.23 -21.39
N GLU A 123 26.66 -14.18 -21.52
CA GLU A 123 27.55 -15.10 -20.81
C GLU A 123 27.59 -14.76 -19.30
N GLU A 124 27.69 -13.48 -18.97
CA GLU A 124 27.60 -13.00 -17.59
C GLU A 124 26.22 -13.29 -17.00
N ARG A 125 25.13 -13.05 -17.74
CA ARG A 125 23.76 -13.39 -17.30
C ARG A 125 23.59 -14.90 -17.07
N ALA A 126 24.19 -15.74 -17.91
CA ALA A 126 24.19 -17.19 -17.71
C ALA A 126 24.93 -17.60 -16.42
N LYS A 127 26.05 -16.94 -16.09
CA LYS A 127 26.76 -17.14 -14.82
C LYS A 127 25.88 -16.75 -13.63
N ILE A 128 25.22 -15.60 -13.69
CA ILE A 128 24.30 -15.13 -12.64
C ILE A 128 23.16 -16.14 -12.42
N ARG A 129 22.55 -16.66 -13.49
CA ARG A 129 21.49 -17.69 -13.36
C ARG A 129 22.02 -18.94 -12.64
N LYS A 130 23.22 -19.40 -12.98
CA LYS A 130 23.84 -20.56 -12.35
C LYS A 130 24.17 -20.31 -10.88
N GLU A 131 24.73 -19.14 -10.56
CA GLU A 131 24.99 -18.74 -9.17
C GLU A 131 23.70 -18.71 -8.34
N LEU A 132 22.60 -18.22 -8.93
CA LEU A 132 21.30 -18.18 -8.29
C LEU A 132 20.76 -19.60 -8.00
N GLU A 133 20.92 -20.55 -8.92
CA GLU A 133 20.53 -21.96 -8.70
C GLU A 133 21.30 -22.64 -7.56
N GLU A 134 22.55 -22.22 -7.35
CA GLU A 134 23.43 -22.71 -6.29
C GLU A 134 23.26 -21.95 -4.97
N ASP A 135 22.58 -20.78 -4.98
CA ASP A 135 22.43 -19.92 -3.81
C ASP A 135 21.56 -20.54 -2.71
N THR A 136 22.06 -20.40 -1.48
CA THR A 136 21.44 -21.01 -0.29
C THR A 136 20.11 -20.38 0.11
N HIS A 137 19.88 -19.10 -0.23
CA HIS A 137 18.65 -18.37 0.11
C HIS A 137 17.61 -18.48 -1.02
N PHE A 138 18.04 -18.48 -2.27
CA PHE A 138 17.15 -18.64 -3.43
C PHE A 138 16.63 -20.05 -3.59
N LYS A 139 17.47 -21.08 -3.42
CA LYS A 139 17.07 -22.48 -3.66
C LYS A 139 15.76 -22.90 -2.95
N PRO A 140 15.50 -22.51 -1.69
CA PRO A 140 14.22 -22.76 -1.02
C PRO A 140 13.00 -22.08 -1.65
N ILE A 141 13.19 -20.96 -2.35
CA ILE A 141 12.13 -20.13 -2.94
C ILE A 141 12.11 -20.21 -4.48
N ALA A 142 13.03 -20.92 -5.13
CA ALA A 142 13.12 -20.99 -6.58
C ALA A 142 11.79 -21.40 -7.24
N GLY A 143 11.09 -22.38 -6.64
CA GLY A 143 9.78 -22.84 -7.11
C GLY A 143 8.65 -21.81 -6.98
N PHE A 144 8.88 -20.70 -6.27
CA PHE A 144 7.94 -19.59 -6.20
C PHE A 144 7.86 -18.83 -7.53
N PHE A 145 8.95 -18.75 -8.30
CA PHE A 145 9.02 -17.96 -9.52
C PHE A 145 8.70 -18.79 -10.78
N SER A 146 7.45 -19.24 -10.90
CA SER A 146 7.04 -20.13 -12.00
C SER A 146 7.14 -19.48 -13.39
N GLN A 147 7.11 -18.14 -13.45
CA GLN A 147 7.26 -17.38 -14.70
C GLN A 147 8.74 -17.08 -15.01
N GLY A 148 9.67 -17.65 -14.25
CA GLY A 148 11.11 -17.62 -14.52
C GLY A 148 11.85 -16.42 -13.92
N VAL A 149 13.12 -16.33 -14.30
CA VAL A 149 14.07 -15.29 -13.89
C VAL A 149 14.43 -14.46 -15.11
N HIS A 150 14.20 -13.16 -15.00
CA HIS A 150 14.40 -12.16 -16.05
C HIS A 150 15.42 -11.12 -15.61
N PHE A 151 15.92 -10.34 -16.55
CA PHE A 151 16.87 -9.28 -16.30
C PHE A 151 16.25 -7.94 -16.67
N SER A 152 16.70 -6.89 -15.99
CA SER A 152 16.38 -5.52 -16.34
C SER A 152 17.44 -4.58 -15.77
N GLY A 153 17.31 -3.30 -16.09
CA GLY A 153 18.25 -2.28 -15.68
C GLY A 153 17.65 -0.89 -15.73
N SER A 154 18.47 0.04 -15.28
CA SER A 154 18.23 1.48 -15.41
C SER A 154 19.50 2.11 -15.96
N LEU A 155 19.37 3.26 -16.62
CA LEU A 155 20.53 4.01 -17.05
C LEU A 155 21.38 4.38 -15.83
N ASP A 156 22.65 4.00 -15.86
CA ASP A 156 23.60 4.40 -14.84
C ASP A 156 24.06 5.85 -15.10
N TYR A 157 23.55 6.77 -14.29
CA TYR A 157 23.89 8.19 -14.36
C TYR A 157 25.37 8.46 -14.02
N ASP A 158 26.02 7.61 -13.23
CA ASP A 158 27.46 7.75 -12.97
C ASP A 158 28.27 7.24 -14.17
N ALA A 159 27.78 6.23 -14.88
CA ALA A 159 28.33 5.82 -16.17
C ALA A 159 28.19 6.95 -17.22
N TYR A 160 27.09 7.70 -17.22
CA TYR A 160 26.89 8.86 -18.11
C TYR A 160 28.05 9.87 -18.03
N LYS A 161 28.58 10.11 -16.83
CA LYS A 161 29.69 11.07 -16.61
C LYS A 161 31.04 10.56 -17.09
N SER A 162 31.21 9.24 -17.24
CA SER A 162 32.51 8.61 -17.50
C SER A 162 32.70 8.19 -18.96
N SER A 163 31.63 7.83 -19.69
CA SER A 163 31.69 7.57 -21.13
C SER A 163 30.30 7.65 -21.78
N PRO A 164 30.10 8.43 -22.86
CA PRO A 164 28.81 8.49 -23.57
C PRO A 164 28.47 7.22 -24.34
N LEU A 165 29.48 6.50 -24.83
CA LEU A 165 29.30 5.29 -25.66
C LEU A 165 28.67 4.14 -24.87
N THR A 166 28.86 4.10 -23.55
CA THR A 166 28.28 3.05 -22.69
C THR A 166 26.79 3.27 -22.40
N LEU A 167 26.22 4.43 -22.75
CA LEU A 167 24.80 4.71 -22.51
C LEU A 167 23.89 4.17 -23.59
N GLU A 168 24.33 4.23 -24.85
CA GLU A 168 23.56 3.70 -25.98
C GLU A 168 23.44 2.18 -25.83
N ASP A 169 24.56 1.50 -25.52
CA ASP A 169 24.59 0.07 -25.23
C ASP A 169 23.70 -0.30 -24.03
N GLN A 170 23.74 0.49 -22.95
CA GLN A 170 22.83 0.30 -21.81
C GLN A 170 21.38 0.49 -22.22
N PHE A 171 21.07 1.56 -22.96
CA PHE A 171 19.72 1.88 -23.39
C PHE A 171 19.14 0.74 -24.24
N ASP A 172 19.89 0.26 -25.22
CA ASP A 172 19.49 -0.84 -26.08
C ASP A 172 19.24 -2.12 -25.29
N THR A 173 20.14 -2.46 -24.35
CA THR A 173 19.99 -3.61 -23.47
C THR A 173 18.74 -3.48 -22.60
N ILE A 174 18.51 -2.31 -21.99
CA ILE A 174 17.33 -2.05 -21.15
C ILE A 174 16.05 -2.13 -21.99
N MET A 175 16.05 -1.62 -23.23
CA MET A 175 14.88 -1.70 -24.10
C MET A 175 14.57 -3.14 -24.51
N GLN A 176 15.60 -3.95 -24.80
CA GLN A 176 15.43 -5.37 -25.09
C GLN A 176 14.86 -6.13 -23.89
N ASP A 177 15.41 -5.91 -22.70
CA ASP A 177 14.92 -6.51 -21.45
C ASP A 177 13.45 -6.13 -21.16
N ARG A 178 13.11 -4.84 -21.33
CA ARG A 178 11.72 -4.37 -21.19
C ARG A 178 10.79 -4.98 -22.22
N ALA A 179 11.23 -5.12 -23.46
CA ALA A 179 10.44 -5.76 -24.51
C ALA A 179 10.14 -7.23 -24.17
N GLN A 180 11.12 -7.97 -23.64
CA GLN A 180 10.92 -9.35 -23.16
C GLN A 180 9.90 -9.43 -22.03
N LEU A 181 9.98 -8.52 -21.04
CA LEU A 181 9.02 -8.45 -19.93
C LEU A 181 7.60 -8.10 -20.41
N ILE A 182 7.47 -7.15 -21.34
CA ILE A 182 6.17 -6.83 -21.95
C ILE A 182 5.64 -8.05 -22.70
N GLN A 183 6.49 -8.76 -23.44
CA GLN A 183 6.09 -9.96 -24.16
C GLN A 183 5.60 -11.05 -23.21
N LEU A 184 6.23 -11.24 -22.05
CA LEU A 184 5.75 -12.11 -20.98
C LEU A 184 4.36 -11.68 -20.48
N LEU A 185 4.15 -10.38 -20.23
CA LEU A 185 2.86 -9.84 -19.78
C LEU A 185 1.73 -10.04 -20.80
N LEU A 186 2.07 -10.17 -22.09
CA LEU A 186 1.14 -10.42 -23.18
C LEU A 186 0.87 -11.91 -23.42
N THR A 187 1.54 -12.81 -22.71
CA THR A 187 1.24 -14.25 -22.77
C THR A 187 -0.07 -14.57 -22.04
N ASP A 188 -0.67 -15.73 -22.32
CA ASP A 188 -1.94 -16.18 -21.71
C ASP A 188 -1.75 -16.69 -20.27
N ILE A 189 -1.17 -15.84 -19.41
CA ILE A 189 -1.03 -16.15 -17.97
C ILE A 189 -2.40 -15.99 -17.34
N LYS A 190 -2.98 -17.11 -16.94
CA LYS A 190 -4.27 -17.13 -16.24
C LYS A 190 -4.17 -16.27 -14.97
N PRO A 191 -4.98 -15.22 -14.81
CA PRO A 191 -4.93 -14.40 -13.61
C PRO A 191 -5.42 -15.20 -12.40
N PHE A 192 -4.78 -15.00 -11.26
CA PHE A 192 -5.30 -15.51 -9.98
C PHE A 192 -6.13 -14.44 -9.28
N ASN A 193 -7.13 -14.89 -8.53
CA ASN A 193 -8.07 -14.00 -7.86
C ASN A 193 -7.59 -13.72 -6.44
N VAL A 194 -7.45 -12.44 -6.11
CA VAL A 194 -7.03 -11.97 -4.79
C VAL A 194 -8.13 -12.23 -3.74
N SER A 195 -9.40 -12.29 -4.17
CA SER A 195 -10.57 -12.43 -3.30
C SER A 195 -10.78 -13.83 -2.69
N ASN A 196 -9.98 -14.83 -3.06
CA ASN A 196 -10.09 -16.21 -2.53
C ASN A 196 -8.99 -16.53 -1.50
N SER A 197 -8.25 -15.52 -1.06
CA SER A 197 -7.11 -15.66 -0.15
C SER A 197 -7.50 -15.29 1.30
N LEU A 198 -6.64 -15.60 2.28
CA LEU A 198 -6.82 -15.20 3.70
C LEU A 198 -7.07 -13.69 3.86
N ILE A 199 -6.58 -12.91 2.91
CA ILE A 199 -6.81 -11.47 2.81
C ILE A 199 -8.27 -11.12 2.55
N SER A 200 -9.02 -11.96 1.84
CA SER A 200 -10.47 -11.78 1.67
C SER A 200 -11.19 -11.83 3.01
N ASP A 201 -10.85 -12.80 3.86
CA ASP A 201 -11.44 -12.90 5.20
C ASP A 201 -11.02 -11.73 6.09
N LEU A 202 -9.74 -11.35 6.05
CA LEU A 202 -9.20 -10.20 6.77
C LEU A 202 -9.85 -8.88 6.30
N PHE A 203 -10.11 -8.76 5.00
CA PHE A 203 -10.84 -7.67 4.37
C PHE A 203 -12.31 -7.65 4.78
N GLN A 204 -12.99 -8.80 4.78
CA GLN A 204 -14.36 -8.91 5.29
C GLN A 204 -14.43 -8.47 6.74
N TRP A 205 -13.48 -8.91 7.57
CA TRP A 205 -13.37 -8.50 8.97
C TRP A 205 -13.14 -7.00 9.14
N GLN A 206 -12.27 -6.39 8.35
CA GLN A 206 -12.02 -4.94 8.42
C GLN A 206 -13.20 -4.11 7.92
N LEU A 207 -13.88 -4.54 6.87
CA LEU A 207 -15.11 -3.91 6.41
C LEU A 207 -16.20 -3.97 7.50
N LEU A 208 -16.27 -5.09 8.22
CA LEU A 208 -17.16 -5.25 9.36
C LEU A 208 -16.77 -4.32 10.52
N LEU A 209 -15.48 -4.19 10.83
CA LEU A 209 -14.95 -3.27 11.83
C LEU A 209 -15.26 -1.81 11.49
N ALA A 210 -15.05 -1.38 10.25
CA ALA A 210 -15.36 -0.02 9.80
C ALA A 210 -16.86 0.29 9.95
N ARG A 211 -17.74 -0.63 9.53
CA ARG A 211 -19.19 -0.49 9.73
C ARG A 211 -19.57 -0.42 11.20
N LYS A 212 -18.93 -1.23 12.05
CA LYS A 212 -19.17 -1.21 13.49
C LYS A 212 -18.69 0.08 14.14
N GLN A 213 -17.60 0.66 13.66
CA GLN A 213 -17.12 1.96 14.13
C GLN A 213 -18.08 3.08 13.74
N GLU A 214 -18.59 3.10 12.52
CA GLU A 214 -19.62 4.06 12.07
C GLU A 214 -20.89 3.96 12.93
N GLU A 215 -21.33 2.74 13.25
CA GLU A 215 -22.46 2.50 14.16
C GLU A 215 -22.18 3.03 15.57
N ILE A 216 -20.96 2.86 16.09
CA ILE A 216 -20.54 3.42 17.38
C ILE A 216 -20.57 4.95 17.36
N ASP A 217 -20.05 5.57 16.30
CA ASP A 217 -19.97 7.03 16.18
C ASP A 217 -21.38 7.66 16.09
N LEU A 218 -22.30 7.00 15.37
CA LEU A 218 -23.72 7.37 15.35
C LEU A 218 -24.35 7.27 16.74
N LEU A 219 -24.15 6.16 17.45
CA LEU A 219 -24.67 5.97 18.81
C LEU A 219 -24.09 6.99 19.81
N GLN A 220 -22.82 7.36 19.65
CA GLN A 220 -22.20 8.42 20.46
C GLN A 220 -22.83 9.78 20.18
N THR A 221 -23.11 10.08 18.92
CA THR A 221 -23.79 11.32 18.50
C THR A 221 -25.20 11.40 19.10
N ASP A 222 -25.98 10.33 19.00
CA ASP A 222 -27.31 10.25 19.59
C ASP A 222 -27.27 10.39 21.12
N LYS A 223 -26.34 9.70 21.78
CA LYS A 223 -26.12 9.82 23.23
C LYS A 223 -25.84 11.26 23.64
N ASN A 224 -24.97 11.96 22.91
CA ASN A 224 -24.63 13.35 23.19
C ASN A 224 -25.84 14.28 22.99
N SER A 225 -26.66 14.03 21.96
CA SER A 225 -27.92 14.75 21.77
C SER A 225 -28.86 14.57 22.96
N TYR A 226 -29.06 13.32 23.42
CA TYR A 226 -29.89 13.03 24.60
C TYR A 226 -29.38 13.71 25.88
N ILE A 227 -28.06 13.75 26.08
CA ILE A 227 -27.45 14.45 27.22
C ILE A 227 -27.77 15.94 27.17
N ASN A 228 -27.62 16.57 26.00
CA ASN A 228 -27.92 17.99 25.81
C ASN A 228 -29.40 18.31 26.07
N ASP A 229 -30.32 17.46 25.63
CA ASP A 229 -31.75 17.63 25.88
C ASP A 229 -32.08 17.53 27.39
N ILE A 230 -31.43 16.61 28.11
CA ILE A 230 -31.58 16.49 29.57
C ILE A 230 -31.06 17.74 30.28
N GLU A 231 -29.91 18.29 29.87
CA GLU A 231 -29.38 19.54 30.43
C GLU A 231 -30.30 20.73 30.17
N LEU A 232 -30.82 20.85 28.95
CA LEU A 232 -31.79 21.89 28.60
C LEU A 232 -33.06 21.79 29.45
N MET A 233 -33.58 20.59 29.67
CA MET A 233 -34.74 20.36 30.54
C MET A 233 -34.46 20.73 32.00
N LYS A 234 -33.26 20.40 32.51
CA LYS A 234 -32.84 20.81 33.88
C LYS A 234 -32.76 22.32 34.02
N ASN A 235 -32.19 23.02 33.04
CA ASN A 235 -32.07 24.48 33.05
C ASN A 235 -33.46 25.14 33.02
N LYS A 236 -34.35 24.70 32.12
CA LYS A 236 -35.74 25.18 32.07
C LYS A 236 -36.50 24.98 33.39
N LYS A 237 -36.30 23.83 34.05
CA LYS A 237 -36.90 23.55 35.36
C LYS A 237 -36.39 24.51 36.44
N GLN A 238 -35.08 24.76 36.48
CA GLN A 238 -34.49 25.71 37.42
C GLN A 238 -35.01 27.14 37.21
N GLU A 239 -35.14 27.58 35.95
CA GLU A 239 -35.74 28.88 35.60
C GLU A 239 -37.19 28.99 36.09
N GLN A 240 -38.01 27.95 35.85
CA GLN A 240 -39.39 27.91 36.33
C GLN A 240 -39.48 27.99 37.86
N GLU A 241 -38.63 27.26 38.58
CA GLU A 241 -38.55 27.32 40.04
C GLU A 241 -38.18 28.73 40.55
N LEU A 242 -37.28 29.42 39.85
CA LEU A 242 -36.85 30.79 40.15
C LEU A 242 -38.00 31.80 39.94
N VAL A 243 -38.75 31.65 38.85
CA VAL A 243 -39.94 32.47 38.57
C VAL A 243 -41.02 32.27 39.63
N ILE A 244 -41.32 31.01 39.98
CA ILE A 244 -42.29 30.68 41.04
C ILE A 244 -41.85 31.30 42.38
N LYS A 245 -40.56 31.26 42.71
CA LYS A 245 -40.02 31.83 43.95
C LYS A 245 -40.18 33.36 43.98
N LYS A 246 -39.93 34.06 42.85
CA LYS A 246 -40.15 35.51 42.73
C LYS A 246 -41.62 35.89 42.92
N LEU A 247 -42.53 35.20 42.23
CA LEU A 247 -43.98 35.45 42.34
C LEU A 247 -44.49 35.26 43.78
N LYS A 248 -44.02 34.22 44.48
CA LYS A 248 -44.36 33.99 45.90
C LYS A 248 -43.86 35.11 46.82
N LEU A 249 -42.68 35.68 46.53
CA LEU A 249 -42.11 36.81 47.28
C LEU A 249 -42.91 38.10 47.05
N GLU A 250 -43.33 38.36 45.82
CA GLU A 250 -44.16 39.52 45.47
C GLU A 250 -45.54 39.46 46.10
N ALA A 251 -46.20 38.29 46.06
CA ALA A 251 -47.49 38.08 46.72
C ALA A 251 -47.42 38.30 48.25
N ARG A 252 -46.32 37.90 48.90
CA ARG A 252 -46.10 38.18 50.33
C ARG A 252 -45.94 39.68 50.63
N LYS A 253 -45.27 40.44 49.75
CA LYS A 253 -45.13 41.90 49.90
C LYS A 253 -46.48 42.61 49.76
N GLN A 254 -47.34 42.15 48.87
CA GLN A 254 -48.69 42.72 48.69
C GLN A 254 -49.61 42.43 49.89
N ASN A 255 -49.53 41.23 50.49
CA ASN A 255 -50.31 40.89 51.68
C ASN A 255 -49.78 41.52 52.98
N GLY A 256 -48.50 41.95 53.03
CA GLY A 256 -47.90 42.61 54.20
C GLY A 256 -48.22 44.10 54.36
N ASN A 257 -48.66 44.78 53.28
CA ASN A 257 -49.01 46.20 53.28
C ASN A 257 -50.50 46.48 53.58
N GLY A 258 -51.27 45.47 53.99
CA GLY A 258 -52.72 45.58 54.23
C GLY A 258 -53.16 45.85 55.67
N CYS A 259 -52.25 46.06 56.63
CA CYS A 259 -52.61 46.26 58.04
C CYS A 259 -51.97 47.53 58.61
N THR A 260 -52.51 48.69 58.23
CA THR A 260 -52.34 49.96 58.95
C THR A 260 -53.48 50.91 58.60
N ILE A 261 -54.66 50.67 59.20
CA ILE A 261 -55.74 51.65 59.41
C ILE A 261 -56.34 51.22 60.76
N SER A 262 -55.94 51.86 61.88
CA SER A 262 -56.50 53.10 62.46
C SER A 262 -57.99 53.01 62.74
#